data_AF-A0AAE3ES19-F1
#
_entry.id   AF-A0AAE3ES19-F1
#
_cell.length_a   1.000
_cell.length_b   1.000
_cell.length_c   1.000
_cell.angle_alpha   90.00
_cell.angle_beta   90.00
_cell.angle_gamma   90.00
#
_symmetry.space_group_name_H-M   'P 1'
#
loop_
_entity.id
_entity.type
_entity.pdbx_description
1 polymer ?
#
loop_
_entity_poly.entity_id
_entity_poly.type
_entity_poly.pdbx_seq_one_letter_code
_entity_poly.pdbx_strand_id
1 'polypeptide(L)' 'QTPIIKATGKRYTVNMISAISNRGHLQFMLMDKGFNSEVFKTFLQQMIKYSKRKVFYIRVCK' A
#
# COMPACT_ATOMS: atom_id res chain seq x y z
N GLN A 1 2.40 -34.01 25.87
CA GLN A 1 2.01 -34.28 24.48
C GLN A 1 1.75 -32.94 23.82
N THR A 2 2.61 -32.53 22.89
CA THR A 2 2.51 -31.20 22.25
C THR A 2 1.48 -31.28 21.13
N PRO A 3 0.52 -30.33 21.03
CA PRO A 3 -0.47 -30.39 19.97
C PRO A 3 0.24 -30.13 18.63
N ILE A 4 0.19 -31.12 17.74
CA ILE A 4 0.65 -30.99 16.36
C ILE A 4 -0.42 -30.17 15.65
N ILE A 5 -0.31 -28.85 15.74
CA ILE A 5 -1.18 -27.94 15.00
C ILE A 5 -0.82 -28.14 13.51
N LYS A 6 -1.72 -28.77 12.74
CA LYS A 6 -1.63 -28.80 11.28
C LYS A 6 -1.71 -27.35 10.82
N ALA A 7 -0.56 -26.73 10.55
CA ALA A 7 -0.48 -25.36 10.07
C ALA A 7 -1.52 -25.21 8.95
N THR A 8 -2.57 -24.42 9.21
CA THR A 8 -3.59 -24.12 8.21
C THR A 8 -2.91 -23.21 7.20
N GLY A 9 -2.19 -23.82 6.26
CA GLY A 9 -1.25 -23.20 5.33
C GLY A 9 -1.96 -22.46 4.21
N LYS A 10 -2.92 -21.59 4.54
CA LYS A 10 -3.55 -20.71 3.58
C LYS A 10 -2.74 -19.40 3.56
N ARG A 11 -1.76 -19.36 2.66
CA ARG A 11 -0.99 -18.14 2.38
C ARG A 11 -1.91 -17.17 1.65
N TYR A 12 -2.27 -16.07 2.30
CA TYR A 12 -2.97 -14.96 1.68
C TYR A 12 -1.93 -13.95 1.19
N THR A 13 -1.89 -13.70 -0.11
CA THR A 13 -1.04 -12.66 -0.69
C THR A 13 -1.80 -11.35 -0.65
N VAL A 14 -1.29 -10.37 0.09
CA VAL A 14 -1.81 -9.00 0.11
C VAL A 14 -0.75 -8.09 -0.50
N ASN A 15 -1.14 -7.27 -1.45
CA ASN A 15 -0.30 -6.23 -2.02
C ASN A 15 -0.42 -4.94 -1.21
N MET A 16 0.66 -4.19 -1.12
CA MET A 16 0.69 -2.93 -0.40
C MET A 16 1.34 -1.86 -1.26
N ILE A 17 0.76 -0.66 -1.25
CA ILE A 17 1.40 0.55 -1.75
C ILE A 17 1.60 1.53 -0.59
N SER A 18 2.77 2.14 -0.52
CA SER A 18 3.13 3.10 0.52
C SER A 18 3.76 4.37 -0.07
N ALA A 19 3.48 5.51 0.53
CA ALA A 19 4.10 6.79 0.24
C ALA A 19 4.60 7.43 1.54
N ILE A 20 5.84 7.92 1.51
CA ILE A 20 6.47 8.64 2.62
C ILE A 20 6.70 10.09 2.17
N SER A 21 6.16 11.04 2.92
CA SER A 21 6.45 12.46 2.72
C SER A 21 7.80 12.84 3.33
N ASN A 22 8.40 13.92 2.83
CA ASN A 22 9.63 14.51 3.40
C ASN A 22 9.50 14.96 4.87
N ARG A 23 8.29 15.03 5.42
CA ARG A 23 8.03 15.34 6.84
C ARG A 23 7.78 14.10 7.70
N GLY A 24 7.92 12.89 7.14
CA GLY A 24 7.69 11.65 7.86
C GLY A 24 6.23 11.19 7.94
N HIS A 25 5.28 11.87 7.29
CA HIS A 25 3.93 11.31 7.14
C HIS A 25 3.99 10.09 6.21
N LEU A 26 3.57 8.94 6.74
CA LEU A 26 3.41 7.68 6.03
C LEU A 26 1.94 7.48 5.68
N GLN A 27 1.68 7.17 4.41
CA GLN A 27 0.36 6.74 3.94
C GLN A 27 0.52 5.41 3.22
N PHE A 28 -0.33 4.44 3.53
CA PHE A 28 -0.31 3.12 2.89
C PHE A 28 -1.72 2.62 2.65
N MET A 29 -1.86 1.75 1.64
CA MET A 29 -3.10 1.08 1.29
C MET A 29 -2.83 -0.39 1.05
N LEU A 30 -3.63 -1.25 1.69
CA LEU A 30 -3.62 -2.70 1.49
C LEU A 30 -4.58 -3.06 0.36
N MET A 31 -4.19 -4.04 -0.45
CA MET A 31 -4.87 -4.43 -1.67
C MET A 31 -4.84 -5.95 -1.78
N ASP A 32 -5.99 -6.59 -1.90
CA ASP A 32 -6.05 -8.06 -2.06
C ASP A 32 -5.80 -8.53 -3.50
N LYS A 33 -5.80 -7.60 -4.46
CA LYS A 33 -5.63 -7.86 -5.90
C LYS A 33 -4.33 -7.25 -6.42
N GLY A 34 -3.94 -7.65 -7.63
CA GLY A 34 -2.77 -7.13 -8.34
C GLY A 34 -2.77 -5.59 -8.45
N PHE A 35 -1.57 -5.02 -8.48
CA PHE A 35 -1.39 -3.58 -8.69
C PHE A 35 -1.73 -3.21 -10.14
N ASN A 36 -2.79 -2.44 -10.34
CA ASN A 36 -3.19 -1.93 -11.64
C ASN A 36 -3.30 -0.39 -11.63
N SER A 37 -3.47 0.21 -12.81
CA SER A 37 -3.54 1.67 -12.96
C SER A 37 -4.71 2.31 -12.22
N GLU A 38 -5.85 1.61 -12.11
CA GLU A 38 -7.03 2.09 -11.38
C GLU A 38 -6.76 2.18 -9.89
N VAL A 39 -6.18 1.12 -9.32
CA VAL A 39 -5.81 1.05 -7.91
C VAL A 39 -4.74 2.09 -7.57
N PHE A 40 -3.77 2.30 -8.46
CA PHE A 40 -2.80 3.39 -8.31
C PHE A 40 -3.47 4.76 -8.33
N LYS A 41 -4.41 5.00 -9.25
CA LYS A 41 -5.18 6.25 -9.33
C LYS A 41 -5.98 6.49 -8.05
N THR A 42 -6.63 5.47 -7.52
CA THR A 42 -7.36 5.54 -6.23
C THR A 42 -6.41 5.90 -5.10
N PHE A 43 -5.23 5.28 -5.03
CA PHE A 43 -4.23 5.61 -4.02
C PHE A 43 -3.80 7.10 -4.11
N LEU A 44 -3.53 7.61 -5.31
CA LEU A 44 -3.19 9.03 -5.50
C LEU A 44 -4.34 9.97 -5.11
N GLN A 45 -5.58 9.63 -5.45
CA GLN A 45 -6.77 10.42 -5.07
C GLN A 45 -6.94 10.48 -3.55
N GLN A 46 -6.79 9.36 -2.85
CA GLN A 46 -6.83 9.33 -1.39
C GLN A 46 -5.71 10.17 -0.80
N MET A 47 -4.49 10.06 -1.34
CA MET A 47 -3.35 10.84 -0.88
C MET A 47 -3.58 12.35 -1.04
N ILE A 48 -4.18 12.79 -2.15
CA ILE A 48 -4.55 14.20 -2.35
C ILE A 48 -5.64 14.62 -1.37
N LYS A 49 -6.67 13.78 -1.16
CA LYS A 49 -7.78 14.07 -0.25
C LYS A 49 -7.32 14.29 1.20
N TYR A 50 -6.34 13.51 1.68
CA TYR A 50 -5.81 13.65 3.03
C TYR A 50 -4.65 14.66 3.12
N SER A 51 -4.10 15.11 1.99
CA SER A 51 -3.03 16.10 1.99
C SER A 51 -3.59 17.51 2.17
N LYS A 52 -3.22 18.16 3.26
CA LYS A 52 -3.50 19.60 3.48
C LYS A 52 -2.62 20.52 2.63
N ARG A 53 -1.65 19.97 1.87
CA ARG A 53 -0.64 20.71 1.10
C ARG A 53 -0.52 20.16 -0.31
N LYS A 54 0.07 20.95 -1.22
CA LYS A 54 0.34 20.51 -2.59
C LYS A 54 1.18 19.23 -2.59
N VAL A 55 0.71 18.23 -3.33
CA VAL A 55 1.39 16.94 -3.54
C VAL A 55 2.17 17.04 -4.86
N PHE A 56 3.45 16.68 -4.83
CA PHE A 56 4.29 16.60 -6.03
C PHE A 56 4.59 15.14 -6.35
N TYR A 57 4.36 14.74 -7.59
CA TYR A 57 4.76 13.43 -8.08
C TYR A 57 6.15 13.52 -8.71
N ILE A 58 7.09 12.76 -8.16
CA ILE A 58 8.47 12.67 -8.67
C ILE A 58 8.63 11.28 -9.25
N ARG A 59 8.75 11.20 -10.58
CA ARG A 59 9.10 9.97 -11.27
C ARG A 59 10.62 9.84 -11.29
N VAL A 60 11.16 8.83 -10.62
CA VAL A 60 12.57 8.44 -10.77
C VAL A 60 12.64 7.41 -11.89
N CYS A 61 13.11 7.84 -13.07
CA CYS A 61 13.60 6.88 -14.07
C CYS A 61 15.02 6.48 -13.64
N LYS A 62 15.25 5.19 -13.48
CA LYS A 62 16.61 4.63 -13.50
C LYS A 62 17.12 4.61 -14.93
#